data_AF-A0A1I7KFC8-F1
#
_entry.id   AF-A0A1I7KFC8-F1
#
_cell.length_a   1.000
_cell.length_b   1.000
_cell.length_c   1.000
_cell.angle_alpha   90.00
_cell.angle_beta   90.00
_cell.angle_gamma   90.00
#
_symmetry.space_group_name_H-M   'P 1'
#
loop_
_entity.id
_entity.type
_entity.pdbx_description
1 polymer ?
#
loop_
_entity_poly.entity_id
_entity_poly.type
_entity_poly.pdbx_seq_one_letter_code
_entity_poly.pdbx_strand_id
1 'polypeptide(L)'
;MKKIVITPFNNILIIFSLLLNTSCSNIRQANDNWVGKDKAQHFLFSAVVAAAGNAYGDRQNWKHRESAQFGVFLSIVLGATKEFYDSRPSGTGWSWHDIAYDIAGAITGYSLYQSIK
;
A
#
# COMPACT_ATOMS: atom_id res chain seq x y z
N MET A 1 34.39 19.98 21.42
CA MET A 1 33.10 19.34 21.76
C MET A 1 32.71 18.41 20.62
N LYS A 2 32.70 17.08 20.82
CA LYS A 2 32.31 16.12 19.77
C LYS A 2 30.80 16.25 19.54
N LYS A 3 30.39 16.65 18.33
CA LYS A 3 28.98 16.60 17.93
C LYS A 3 28.59 15.12 17.84
N ILE A 4 27.73 14.67 18.76
CA ILE A 4 27.09 13.36 18.66
C ILE A 4 26.13 13.46 17.48
N VAL A 5 26.54 12.94 16.32
CA VAL A 5 25.64 12.74 15.19
C VAL A 5 24.80 11.52 15.55
N ILE A 6 23.64 11.74 16.16
CA ILE A 6 22.61 10.71 16.30
C ILE A 6 22.10 10.48 14.88
N THR A 7 22.51 9.39 14.23
CA THR A 7 22.01 9.02 12.90
C THR A 7 20.51 8.69 13.02
N PRO A 8 19.59 9.48 12.42
CA PRO A 8 18.16 9.26 12.55
C PRO A 8 17.73 7.90 12.00
N PHE A 9 18.52 7.33 11.10
CA PHE A 9 18.32 6.02 10.49
C PHE A 9 18.34 4.86 11.51
N ASN A 10 19.27 4.89 12.48
CA ASN A 10 19.37 3.84 13.48
C ASN A 10 18.15 3.84 14.42
N ASN A 11 17.64 5.02 14.75
CA ASN A 11 16.47 5.16 15.61
C ASN A 11 15.19 4.68 14.89
N ILE A 12 15.05 4.96 13.59
CA ILE A 12 13.92 4.46 12.78
C ILE A 12 13.92 2.93 12.73
N LEU A 13 15.07 2.30 12.49
CA LEU A 13 15.18 0.83 12.42
C LEU A 13 14.84 0.17 13.77
N ILE A 14 15.25 0.78 14.88
CA ILE A 14 14.93 0.29 16.24
C ILE A 14 13.44 0.43 16.54
N ILE A 15 12.83 1.57 16.21
CA ILE A 15 11.39 1.81 16.40
C ILE A 15 10.57 0.83 15.55
N PHE A 16 10.95 0.65 14.28
CA PHE A 16 10.28 -0.29 13.38
C PHE A 16 10.38 -1.73 13.90
N SER A 17 11.55 -2.15 14.38
CA SER A 17 11.74 -3.48 14.98
C SER A 17 10.90 -3.66 16.25
N LEU A 18 10.81 -2.65 17.11
CA LEU A 18 9.98 -2.71 18.33
C LEU A 18 8.47 -2.81 18.01
N LEU A 19 7.99 -2.12 16.97
CA LEU A 19 6.60 -2.19 16.52
C LEU A 19 6.24 -3.54 15.88
N LEU A 20 7.19 -4.20 15.20
CA LEU A 20 6.96 -5.52 14.61
C LEU A 20 6.87 -6.64 15.65
N ASN A 21 7.59 -6.54 16.77
CA ASN A 21 7.62 -7.59 17.81
C ASN A 21 6.31 -7.69 18.62
N THR A 22 5.51 -6.64 18.71
CA THR A 22 4.23 -6.64 19.45
C THR A 22 3.04 -7.13 18.61
N SER A 23 3.22 -7.31 17.30
CA SER A 23 2.14 -7.62 16.35
C SER A 23 1.91 -9.12 16.11
N CYS A 24 2.85 -9.99 16.48
CA CYS A 24 2.78 -11.44 16.19
C CYS A 24 1.66 -12.18 16.92
N SER A 25 1.07 -11.63 17.99
CA SER A 25 0.02 -12.30 18.77
C SER A 25 -1.40 -11.77 18.53
N ASN A 26 -1.58 -10.71 17.74
CA ASN A 26 -2.88 -10.02 17.61
C ASN A 26 -3.38 -9.80 16.16
N ILE A 27 -2.57 -10.06 15.12
CA ILE A 27 -3.04 -10.01 13.73
C ILE A 27 -3.75 -11.30 13.37
N ARG A 28 -5.04 -11.21 13.08
CA ARG A 28 -5.83 -12.32 12.56
C ARG A 28 -5.60 -12.41 11.06
N GLN A 29 -5.09 -13.54 10.58
CA GLN A 29 -4.88 -13.77 9.14
C GLN A 29 -6.13 -14.36 8.50
N ALA A 30 -6.45 -13.92 7.28
CA ALA A 30 -7.51 -14.51 6.48
C ALA A 30 -7.07 -15.87 5.90
N ASN A 31 -8.04 -16.76 5.69
CA ASN A 31 -7.88 -18.01 4.95
C ASN A 31 -8.86 -18.02 3.78
N ASP A 32 -8.54 -17.22 2.77
CA ASP A 32 -9.36 -16.94 1.61
C ASP A 32 -8.73 -17.49 0.31
N ASN A 33 -9.54 -17.53 -0.75
CA ASN A 33 -9.13 -18.06 -2.04
C ASN A 33 -8.54 -16.98 -2.95
N TRP A 34 -7.68 -17.39 -3.88
CA TRP A 34 -7.12 -16.52 -4.91
C TRP A 34 -8.13 -15.98 -5.92
N VAL A 35 -9.33 -16.55 -6.01
CA VAL A 35 -10.34 -16.19 -7.01
C VAL A 35 -11.64 -15.82 -6.31
N GLY A 36 -12.24 -14.71 -6.74
CA GLY A 36 -13.53 -14.28 -6.23
C GLY A 36 -13.85 -12.85 -6.61
N LYS A 37 -15.11 -12.45 -6.37
CA LYS A 37 -15.58 -11.08 -6.58
C LYS A 37 -14.77 -10.07 -5.79
N ASP A 38 -14.47 -10.40 -4.54
CA ASP A 38 -13.68 -9.60 -3.62
C ASP A 38 -12.29 -9.23 -4.18
N LYS A 39 -11.57 -10.21 -4.73
CA LYS A 39 -10.27 -10.02 -5.38
C LYS A 39 -10.33 -9.08 -6.58
N ALA A 40 -11.40 -9.17 -7.37
CA ALA A 40 -11.64 -8.25 -8.49
C ALA A 40 -11.93 -6.82 -8.00
N GLN A 41 -12.60 -6.66 -6.85
CA GLN A 41 -12.86 -5.35 -6.26
C GLN A 41 -11.55 -4.69 -5.79
N HIS A 42 -10.68 -5.44 -5.12
CA HIS A 42 -9.33 -4.99 -4.73
C HIS A 42 -8.54 -4.50 -5.95
N PHE A 43 -8.45 -5.35 -6.99
CA PHE A 43 -7.78 -4.99 -8.23
C PHE A 43 -8.31 -3.70 -8.86
N LEU A 44 -9.63 -3.61 -9.05
CA LEU A 44 -10.26 -2.46 -9.71
C LEU A 44 -10.14 -1.18 -8.87
N PHE A 45 -10.35 -1.27 -7.56
CA PHE A 45 -10.17 -0.14 -6.66
C PHE A 45 -8.74 0.40 -6.74
N SER A 46 -7.74 -0.48 -6.63
CA SER A 46 -6.35 -0.08 -6.71
C SER A 46 -5.95 0.48 -8.07
N ALA A 47 -6.48 -0.07 -9.17
CA ALA A 47 -6.25 0.48 -10.50
C ALA A 47 -6.79 1.91 -10.62
N VAL A 48 -8.03 2.15 -10.16
CA VAL A 48 -8.64 3.48 -10.18
C VAL A 48 -7.87 4.45 -9.30
N VAL A 49 -7.50 4.06 -8.09
CA VAL A 49 -6.76 4.92 -7.15
C VAL A 49 -5.38 5.27 -7.71
N ALA A 50 -4.64 4.31 -8.27
CA ALA A 50 -3.32 4.56 -8.82
C ALA A 50 -3.35 5.49 -10.04
N ALA A 51 -4.35 5.32 -10.92
CA ALA A 51 -4.59 6.21 -12.04
C ALA A 51 -4.98 7.62 -11.56
N ALA A 52 -5.90 7.72 -10.60
CA ALA A 52 -6.34 9.00 -10.04
C ALA A 52 -5.20 9.75 -9.34
N GLY A 53 -4.35 9.04 -8.58
CA GLY A 53 -3.17 9.61 -7.93
C GLY A 53 -2.13 10.11 -8.93
N ASN A 54 -1.90 9.36 -10.02
CA ASN A 54 -1.06 9.85 -11.13
C ASN A 54 -1.62 11.13 -11.75
N ALA A 55 -2.91 11.13 -12.08
CA ALA A 55 -3.61 12.28 -12.64
C ALA A 55 -3.59 13.49 -11.69
N TYR A 56 -3.65 13.25 -10.38
CA TYR A 56 -3.48 14.28 -9.38
C TYR A 56 -2.08 14.89 -9.44
N GLY A 57 -1.02 14.07 -9.40
CA GLY A 57 0.36 14.54 -9.46
C GLY A 57 0.67 15.33 -10.72
N ASP A 58 0.15 14.88 -11.87
CA ASP A 58 0.28 15.60 -13.14
C ASP A 58 -0.38 16.98 -13.09
N ARG A 59 -1.57 17.11 -12.49
CA ARG A 59 -2.23 18.41 -12.28
C ARG A 59 -1.45 19.33 -11.35
N GLN A 60 -0.61 18.79 -10.47
CA GLN A 60 0.30 19.56 -9.63
C GLN A 60 1.63 19.91 -10.32
N ASN A 61 1.77 19.60 -11.62
CA ASN A 61 3.01 19.77 -12.39
C ASN A 61 4.20 19.00 -11.80
N TRP A 62 3.97 17.86 -11.15
CA TRP A 62 5.05 16.99 -10.69
C TRP A 62 5.74 16.32 -11.89
N LYS A 63 6.98 15.86 -11.69
CA LYS A 63 7.64 15.07 -12.72
C LYS A 63 6.88 13.76 -12.90
N HIS A 64 6.88 13.25 -14.12
CA HIS A 64 6.23 11.99 -14.45
C HIS A 64 6.52 10.86 -13.44
N ARG A 65 7.79 10.69 -13.03
CA ARG A 65 8.18 9.66 -12.05
C ARG A 65 7.58 9.91 -10.67
N GLU A 66 7.47 11.16 -10.25
CA GLU A 66 6.91 11.54 -8.95
C GLU A 66 5.39 11.31 -8.92
N SER A 67 4.67 11.69 -10.00
CA SER A 67 3.25 11.35 -10.19
C SER A 67 3.01 9.84 -10.15
N ALA A 68 3.84 9.07 -10.86
CA ALA A 68 3.77 7.62 -10.92
C ALA A 68 3.96 6.98 -9.54
N GLN A 69 5.03 7.36 -8.84
CA GLN A 69 5.33 6.86 -7.51
C GLN A 69 4.22 7.22 -6.52
N PHE A 70 3.69 8.44 -6.57
CA PHE A 70 2.62 8.85 -5.69
C PHE A 70 1.35 8.03 -5.90
N GLY A 71 0.88 7.87 -7.13
CA GLY A 71 -0.35 7.12 -7.41
C GLY A 71 -0.25 5.66 -6.99
N VAL A 72 0.84 4.99 -7.37
CA VAL A 72 1.07 3.58 -7.01
C VAL A 72 1.19 3.41 -5.49
N PHE A 73 1.97 4.26 -4.83
CA PHE A 73 2.16 4.20 -3.39
C PHE A 73 0.86 4.47 -2.63
N LEU A 74 0.10 5.49 -3.02
CA LEU A 74 -1.19 5.82 -2.44
C LEU A 74 -2.14 4.61 -2.50
N SER A 75 -2.21 3.95 -3.66
CA SER A 75 -3.05 2.77 -3.85
C SER A 75 -2.66 1.62 -2.92
N ILE A 76 -1.36 1.26 -2.89
CA ILE A 76 -0.86 0.15 -2.07
C ILE A 76 -1.06 0.43 -0.58
N VAL A 77 -0.81 1.65 -0.13
CA VAL A 77 -0.99 2.04 1.28
C VAL A 77 -2.46 1.95 1.68
N LEU A 78 -3.40 2.37 0.82
CA LEU A 78 -4.82 2.24 1.12
C LEU A 78 -5.27 0.77 1.19
N GLY A 79 -4.79 -0.08 0.28
CA GLY A 79 -5.01 -1.54 0.33
C GLY A 79 -4.48 -2.16 1.62
N ALA A 80 -3.22 -1.90 1.95
CA ALA A 80 -2.60 -2.36 3.19
C ALA A 80 -3.32 -1.83 4.45
N THR A 81 -3.82 -0.60 4.42
CA THR A 81 -4.60 -0.02 5.53
C THR A 81 -5.93 -0.75 5.71
N LYS A 82 -6.61 -1.11 4.61
CA LYS A 82 -7.83 -1.92 4.66
C LYS A 82 -7.53 -3.29 5.25
N GLU A 83 -6.51 -3.99 4.79
CA GLU A 83 -6.14 -5.32 5.33
C GLU A 83 -5.72 -5.25 6.80
N PHE A 84 -5.03 -4.18 7.19
CA PHE A 84 -4.69 -3.92 8.59
C PHE A 84 -5.95 -3.74 9.44
N TYR A 85 -6.93 -2.99 8.92
CA TYR A 85 -8.22 -2.79 9.58
C TYR A 85 -9.03 -4.10 9.68
N ASP A 86 -8.98 -4.94 8.65
CA ASP A 86 -9.63 -6.24 8.63
C ASP A 86 -9.00 -7.26 9.57
N SER A 87 -7.76 -7.03 10.02
CA SER A 87 -7.03 -7.88 10.98
C SER A 87 -7.61 -7.86 12.40
N ARG A 88 -8.55 -6.94 12.70
CA ARG A 88 -9.22 -6.82 14.00
C ARG A 88 -10.06 -8.06 14.34
N PRO A 89 -10.42 -8.30 15.62
CA PRO A 89 -11.17 -9.49 16.03
C PRO A 89 -12.51 -9.69 15.31
N SER A 90 -13.21 -8.61 14.94
CA SER A 90 -14.48 -8.64 14.20
C SER A 90 -14.33 -8.55 12.67
N GLY A 91 -13.11 -8.47 12.15
CA GLY A 91 -12.84 -8.35 10.72
C GLY A 91 -12.65 -9.69 10.01
N THR A 92 -12.44 -9.64 8.70
CA THR A 92 -12.22 -10.80 7.83
C THR A 92 -10.82 -11.39 7.99
N GLY A 93 -9.85 -10.62 8.48
CA GLY A 93 -8.45 -10.97 8.67
C GLY A 93 -7.57 -10.38 7.57
N TRP A 94 -6.26 -10.29 7.83
CA TRP A 94 -5.26 -9.87 6.85
C TRP A 94 -5.17 -10.89 5.70
N SER A 95 -5.45 -10.46 4.48
CA SER A 95 -5.28 -11.28 3.28
C SER A 95 -4.08 -10.84 2.45
N TRP A 96 -3.10 -11.73 2.31
CA TRP A 96 -2.01 -11.54 1.35
C TRP A 96 -2.46 -11.64 -0.10
N HIS A 97 -3.57 -12.33 -0.35
CA HIS A 97 -4.17 -12.40 -1.67
C HIS A 97 -4.68 -11.02 -2.08
N ASP A 98 -5.40 -10.32 -1.20
CA ASP A 98 -5.88 -8.97 -1.47
C ASP A 98 -4.76 -7.98 -1.72
N ILE A 99 -3.68 -8.03 -0.92
CA ILE A 99 -2.48 -7.21 -1.17
C ILE A 99 -1.89 -7.48 -2.55
N ALA A 100 -1.85 -8.74 -3.01
CA ALA A 100 -1.34 -9.06 -4.34
C ALA A 100 -2.23 -8.46 -5.45
N TYR A 101 -3.56 -8.51 -5.29
CA TYR A 101 -4.50 -7.87 -6.21
C TYR A 101 -4.43 -6.34 -6.16
N ASP A 102 -4.19 -5.75 -5.00
CA ASP A 102 -3.99 -4.31 -4.85
C ASP A 102 -2.73 -3.85 -5.59
N ILE A 103 -1.63 -4.60 -5.49
CA ILE A 103 -0.38 -4.32 -6.22
C ILE A 103 -0.59 -4.46 -7.72
N ALA A 104 -1.20 -5.57 -8.18
CA ALA A 104 -1.48 -5.81 -9.59
C ALA A 104 -2.42 -4.74 -10.18
N GLY A 105 -3.44 -4.34 -9.41
CA GLY A 105 -4.35 -3.27 -9.74
C GLY A 105 -3.62 -1.94 -9.86
N ALA A 106 -2.80 -1.57 -8.86
CA ALA A 106 -2.04 -0.32 -8.86
C ALA A 106 -1.11 -0.20 -10.08
N ILE A 107 -0.39 -1.27 -10.43
CA ILE A 107 0.45 -1.32 -11.63
C ILE A 107 -0.40 -1.14 -12.89
N THR A 108 -1.52 -1.86 -12.99
CA THR A 108 -2.43 -1.77 -14.14
C THR A 108 -3.00 -0.37 -14.30
N GLY A 109 -3.46 0.24 -13.21
CA GLY A 109 -4.01 1.59 -13.19
C GLY A 109 -3.00 2.64 -13.66
N TYR A 110 -1.77 2.56 -13.14
CA TYR A 110 -0.66 3.36 -13.62
C TYR A 110 -0.42 3.15 -15.13
N SER A 111 -0.24 1.90 -15.58
CA SER A 111 0.04 1.60 -16.98
C SER A 111 -1.06 2.09 -17.92
N LEU A 112 -2.33 1.90 -17.53
CA LEU A 112 -3.48 2.37 -18.30
C LEU A 112 -3.50 3.89 -18.39
N TYR A 113 -3.33 4.59 -17.26
CA TYR A 113 -3.27 6.05 -17.25
C TYR A 113 -2.12 6.58 -18.13
N GLN A 114 -0.96 5.91 -18.11
CA GLN A 114 0.14 6.29 -18.99
C GLN A 114 -0.11 6.01 -20.47
N SER A 115 -0.96 5.05 -20.82
CA SER A 115 -1.30 4.75 -22.21
C SER A 115 -2.31 5.71 -22.84
N ILE A 116 -3.08 6.42 -22.02
CA ILE A 116 -4.13 7.37 -22.46
C ILE A 116 -3.71 8.84 -22.34
N LYS A 117 -2.54 9.09 -21.75
CA LYS A 117 -1.92 10.41 -21.59
C LYS A 117 -1.08 10.75 -22.81
#